data_AF-A0A1V9UKH8-F1
#
_entry.id   AF-A0A1V9UKH8-F1
#
_cell.length_a   1.000
_cell.length_b   1.000
_cell.length_c   1.000
_cell.angle_alpha   90.00
_cell.angle_beta   90.00
_cell.angle_gamma   90.00
#
_symmetry.space_group_name_H-M   'P 1'
#
loop_
_entity.id
_entity.type
_entity.pdbx_description
1 polymer ?
#
loop_
_entity_poly.entity_id
_entity_poly.type
_entity_poly.pdbx_seq_one_letter_code
_entity_poly.pdbx_strand_id
1 'polypeptide(L)'
;MVSVSPYSSVRRKGRLLFSVCLLMLCAAGCTRQDGRDVATQFSETRPQEFFQTSVDRMATLAMHDNLESLYLLMNKLYLRNPAEWRKSGFVDARSAERNVRNAIEQQTPLAQMGNRRDLAALSYALSPEFLGDRVGAFIYAIGSMLVTAHGGRLEFFMTDQINPKFVSNAARNIEKATWLLSQRQNANGELMLFSNEISEEGSNLSFATEFGKIVARLDLLTQMLDERYRRIGLNYAQSLLFLNFLPVQ
;
A
#
# COMPACT_ATOMS: atom_id res chain seq x y z
N MET A 1 40.52 -45.59 64.92
CA MET A 1 39.10 -45.31 64.64
C MET A 1 38.96 -43.83 64.33
N VAL A 2 38.78 -43.46 63.05
CA VAL A 2 38.41 -42.10 62.64
C VAL A 2 37.24 -42.23 61.67
N SER A 3 36.12 -41.60 62.05
CA SER A 3 34.82 -41.66 61.37
C SER A 3 34.83 -40.79 60.11
N VAL A 4 34.50 -41.38 58.96
CA VAL A 4 34.32 -40.64 57.71
C VAL A 4 32.84 -40.24 57.59
N SER A 5 32.58 -38.95 57.73
CA SER A 5 31.25 -38.33 57.77
C SER A 5 30.56 -38.34 56.39
N PRO A 6 29.27 -38.73 56.28
CA PRO A 6 28.56 -38.86 55.00
C PRO A 6 27.88 -37.54 54.59
N TYR A 7 28.61 -36.42 54.54
CA TYR A 7 28.01 -35.11 54.26
C TYR A 7 28.14 -34.64 52.80
N SER A 8 28.87 -35.36 51.94
CA SER A 8 29.19 -34.90 50.58
C SER A 8 28.15 -35.27 49.50
N SER A 9 27.36 -36.32 49.70
CA SER A 9 26.40 -36.82 48.68
C SER A 9 25.08 -36.02 48.65
N VAL A 10 24.64 -35.49 49.79
CA VAL A 10 23.37 -34.75 49.93
C VAL A 10 23.45 -33.37 49.26
N ARG A 11 24.59 -32.67 49.38
CA ARG A 11 24.80 -31.35 48.75
C ARG A 11 24.85 -31.40 47.22
N ARG A 12 25.31 -32.50 46.61
CA ARG A 12 25.36 -32.67 45.14
C ARG A 12 23.98 -32.88 44.54
N LYS A 13 23.11 -33.68 45.19
CA LYS A 13 21.74 -33.93 44.73
C LYS A 13 20.87 -32.67 44.79
N GLY A 14 21.01 -31.85 45.85
CA GLY A 14 20.28 -30.59 45.98
C GLY A 14 20.63 -29.56 44.90
N ARG A 15 21.91 -29.45 44.51
CA ARG A 15 22.35 -28.54 43.43
C ARG A 15 21.89 -28.96 42.03
N LEU A 16 21.80 -30.26 41.78
CA LEU A 16 21.30 -30.80 40.52
C LEU A 16 19.78 -30.61 40.38
N LEU A 17 19.02 -30.87 41.45
CA LEU A 17 17.58 -30.60 41.50
C LEU A 17 17.26 -29.10 41.35
N PHE A 18 18.05 -28.22 41.97
CA PHE A 18 17.86 -26.77 41.84
C PHE A 18 18.19 -26.28 40.42
N SER A 19 19.21 -26.83 39.76
CA SER A 19 19.56 -26.48 38.39
C SER A 19 18.52 -26.96 37.37
N VAL A 20 17.97 -28.16 37.56
CA VAL A 20 16.88 -28.69 36.71
C VAL A 20 15.59 -27.90 36.90
N CYS A 21 15.27 -27.51 38.14
CA CYS A 21 14.09 -26.68 38.43
C CYS A 21 14.23 -25.28 37.82
N LEU A 22 15.43 -24.67 37.87
CA LEU A 22 15.71 -23.38 37.26
C LEU A 22 15.63 -23.43 35.72
N LEU A 23 16.12 -24.50 35.09
CA LEU A 23 15.99 -24.74 33.64
C LEU A 23 14.53 -24.94 33.19
N MET A 24 13.70 -25.61 34.00
CA MET A 24 12.26 -25.78 33.74
C MET A 24 11.48 -24.46 33.89
N LEU A 25 11.84 -23.60 34.84
CA LEU A 25 11.21 -22.27 34.97
C LEU A 25 11.58 -21.32 33.82
N CYS A 26 12.77 -21.44 33.23
CA CYS A 26 13.16 -20.62 32.08
C CYS A 26 12.46 -21.03 30.77
N ALA A 27 11.99 -22.28 30.63
CA ALA A 27 11.31 -22.76 29.42
C ALA A 27 9.83 -22.37 29.34
N ALA A 28 9.17 -22.11 30.48
CA ALA A 28 7.73 -21.81 30.52
C ALA A 28 7.37 -20.33 30.31
N GLY A 29 8.37 -19.44 30.29
CA GLY A 29 8.17 -17.98 30.25
C GLY A 29 8.03 -17.36 28.86
N CYS A 30 8.59 -17.98 27.81
CA CYS A 30 8.71 -17.32 26.50
C CYS A 30 7.63 -17.71 25.46
N THR A 31 6.87 -18.80 25.66
CA THR A 31 5.98 -19.33 24.59
C THR A 31 4.52 -18.85 24.68
N ARG A 32 4.10 -18.28 25.82
CA ARG A 32 2.67 -17.93 26.06
C ARG A 32 2.22 -16.64 25.39
N GLN A 33 3.16 -15.76 25.04
CA GLN A 33 2.86 -14.50 24.35
C GLN A 33 2.67 -14.77 22.84
N ASP A 34 3.55 -15.57 22.23
CA ASP A 34 3.47 -15.99 20.82
C ASP A 34 2.16 -16.72 20.48
N GLY A 35 1.69 -17.64 21.33
CA GLY A 35 0.47 -18.42 21.03
C GLY A 35 -0.83 -17.61 21.03
N ARG A 36 -0.89 -16.52 21.83
CA ARG A 36 -2.04 -15.60 21.84
C ARG A 36 -2.03 -14.69 20.62
N ASP A 37 -0.86 -14.19 20.24
CA ASP A 37 -0.68 -13.34 19.06
C ASP A 37 -0.95 -14.11 17.75
N VAL A 38 -0.60 -15.41 17.69
CA VAL A 38 -0.93 -16.26 16.56
C VAL A 38 -2.45 -16.51 16.48
N ALA A 39 -3.11 -16.79 17.61
CA ALA A 39 -4.55 -17.03 17.62
C ALA A 39 -5.37 -15.78 17.24
N THR A 40 -4.94 -14.58 17.65
CA THR A 40 -5.56 -13.32 17.23
C THR A 40 -5.35 -13.05 15.74
N GLN A 41 -4.13 -13.26 15.22
CA GLN A 41 -3.86 -13.15 13.78
C GLN A 41 -4.74 -14.07 12.94
N PHE A 42 -4.94 -15.32 13.36
CA PHE A 42 -5.84 -16.25 12.67
C PHE A 42 -7.30 -15.80 12.69
N SER A 43 -7.77 -15.17 13.78
CA SER A 43 -9.14 -14.65 13.87
C SER A 43 -9.38 -13.41 13.01
N GLU A 44 -8.33 -12.64 12.71
CA GLU A 44 -8.38 -11.44 11.87
C GLU A 44 -8.14 -11.74 10.37
N THR A 45 -7.58 -12.92 10.05
CA THR A 45 -7.28 -13.33 8.68
C THR A 45 -8.56 -13.64 7.90
N ARG A 46 -8.80 -12.93 6.80
CA ARG A 46 -9.94 -13.26 5.92
C ARG A 46 -9.66 -14.55 5.14
N PRO A 47 -10.65 -15.45 4.91
CA PRO A 47 -10.43 -16.71 4.19
C PRO A 47 -9.80 -16.57 2.80
N GLN A 48 -10.01 -15.44 2.13
CA GLN A 48 -9.46 -15.16 0.80
C GLN A 48 -7.94 -14.95 0.83
N GLU A 49 -7.37 -14.57 1.99
CA GLU A 49 -5.94 -14.30 2.15
C GLU A 49 -5.07 -15.55 1.97
N PHE A 50 -5.63 -16.75 2.18
CA PHE A 50 -4.94 -18.01 1.93
C PHE A 50 -4.51 -18.21 0.47
N PHE A 51 -5.16 -17.49 -0.46
CA PHE A 51 -4.82 -17.52 -1.89
C PHE A 51 -3.90 -16.37 -2.30
N GLN A 52 -3.31 -15.65 -1.35
CA GLN A 52 -2.35 -14.57 -1.59
C GLN A 52 -0.95 -15.03 -1.20
N THR A 53 0.05 -14.83 -2.08
CA THR A 53 1.44 -14.86 -1.62
C THR A 53 1.74 -13.63 -0.77
N SER A 54 2.89 -13.61 -0.09
CA SER A 54 3.34 -12.41 0.63
C SER A 54 3.40 -11.17 -0.27
N VAL A 55 3.81 -11.33 -1.55
CA VAL A 55 3.86 -10.22 -2.52
C VAL A 55 2.45 -9.76 -2.90
N ASP A 56 1.50 -10.69 -3.07
CA ASP A 56 0.11 -10.34 -3.40
C ASP A 56 -0.60 -9.64 -2.23
N ARG A 57 -0.32 -10.09 -1.00
CA ARG A 57 -0.80 -9.43 0.22
C ARG A 57 -0.23 -8.02 0.33
N MET A 58 1.07 -7.85 0.10
CA MET A 58 1.71 -6.53 0.09
C MET A 58 1.14 -5.63 -1.00
N ALA A 59 0.88 -6.15 -2.21
CA ALA A 59 0.24 -5.39 -3.28
C ALA A 59 -1.18 -4.95 -2.91
N THR A 60 -1.95 -5.83 -2.25
CA THR A 60 -3.32 -5.54 -1.80
C THR A 60 -3.34 -4.43 -0.76
N LEU A 61 -2.47 -4.51 0.25
CA LEU A 61 -2.33 -3.48 1.28
C LEU A 61 -1.82 -2.16 0.70
N ALA A 62 -0.82 -2.21 -0.19
CA ALA A 62 -0.30 -1.01 -0.84
C ALA A 62 -1.37 -0.32 -1.71
N MET A 63 -2.19 -1.08 -2.45
CA MET A 63 -3.29 -0.51 -3.22
C MET A 63 -4.33 0.16 -2.31
N HIS A 64 -4.76 -0.52 -1.26
CA HIS A 64 -5.66 0.05 -0.25
C HIS A 64 -5.11 1.36 0.32
N ASP A 65 -3.86 1.36 0.79
CA ASP A 65 -3.24 2.52 1.42
C ASP A 65 -2.98 3.66 0.42
N ASN A 66 -2.73 3.34 -0.85
CA ASN A 66 -2.62 4.33 -1.91
C ASN A 66 -3.95 5.03 -2.17
N LEU A 67 -5.05 4.28 -2.20
CA LEU A 67 -6.39 4.85 -2.34
C LEU A 67 -6.78 5.68 -1.12
N GLU A 68 -6.49 5.23 0.10
CA GLU A 68 -6.75 6.01 1.31
C GLU A 68 -5.95 7.32 1.35
N SER A 69 -4.66 7.29 1.00
CA SER A 69 -3.85 8.51 0.79
C SER A 69 -4.47 9.44 -0.26
N LEU A 70 -4.99 8.88 -1.36
CA LEU A 70 -5.63 9.65 -2.42
C LEU A 70 -6.96 10.28 -1.96
N TYR A 71 -7.75 9.59 -1.16
CA TYR A 71 -9.00 10.12 -0.61
C TYR A 71 -8.77 11.18 0.46
N LEU A 72 -7.70 11.05 1.26
CA LEU A 72 -7.25 12.11 2.15
C LEU A 72 -6.85 13.36 1.36
N LEU A 73 -6.12 13.19 0.25
CA LEU A 73 -5.78 14.29 -0.67
C LEU A 73 -7.03 14.96 -1.25
N MET A 74 -8.03 14.16 -1.65
CA MET A 74 -9.31 14.68 -2.15
C MET A 74 -10.00 15.58 -1.12
N ASN A 75 -10.12 15.12 0.12
CA ASN A 75 -10.72 15.90 1.19
C ASN A 75 -9.98 17.24 1.41
N LYS A 76 -8.65 17.19 1.48
CA LYS A 76 -7.82 18.39 1.62
C LYS A 76 -7.98 19.35 0.44
N LEU A 77 -8.07 18.82 -0.77
CA LEU A 77 -8.28 19.63 -1.98
C LEU A 77 -9.65 20.29 -1.98
N TYR A 78 -10.71 19.62 -1.53
CA TYR A 78 -12.02 20.25 -1.42
C TYR A 78 -12.08 21.33 -0.34
N LEU A 79 -11.37 21.15 0.78
CA LEU A 79 -11.25 22.19 1.80
C LEU A 79 -10.55 23.44 1.25
N ARG A 80 -9.51 23.24 0.42
CA ARG A 80 -8.76 24.33 -0.21
C ARG A 80 -9.47 24.95 -1.42
N ASN A 81 -10.34 24.18 -2.09
CA ASN A 81 -11.05 24.55 -3.31
C ASN A 81 -12.56 24.29 -3.15
N PRO A 82 -13.26 24.99 -2.24
CA PRO A 82 -14.64 24.65 -1.90
C PRO A 82 -15.62 24.93 -3.05
N ALA A 83 -15.25 25.72 -4.04
CA ALA A 83 -16.07 25.92 -5.24
C ALA A 83 -16.21 24.65 -6.08
N GLU A 84 -15.25 23.72 -6.04
CA GLU A 84 -15.18 22.59 -6.97
C GLU A 84 -16.28 21.55 -6.73
N TRP A 85 -16.49 21.10 -5.49
CA TRP A 85 -17.55 20.11 -5.20
C TRP A 85 -18.96 20.66 -5.50
N ARG A 86 -19.15 21.99 -5.44
CA ARG A 86 -20.43 22.63 -5.74
C ARG A 86 -20.78 22.54 -7.23
N LYS A 87 -19.78 22.48 -8.12
CA LYS A 87 -20.00 22.32 -9.58
C LYS A 87 -20.65 20.98 -9.93
N SER A 88 -20.47 19.97 -9.08
CA SER A 88 -21.09 18.65 -9.24
C SER A 88 -22.56 18.60 -8.81
N GLY A 89 -23.09 19.65 -8.19
CA GLY A 89 -24.49 19.68 -7.70
C GLY A 89 -24.74 18.83 -6.44
N PHE A 90 -23.68 18.42 -5.73
CA PHE A 90 -23.83 17.69 -4.47
C PHE A 90 -24.22 18.62 -3.31
N VAL A 91 -24.86 18.04 -2.30
CA VAL A 91 -25.30 18.76 -1.08
C VAL A 91 -24.13 19.17 -0.19
N ASP A 92 -23.05 18.38 -0.19
CA ASP A 92 -21.83 18.63 0.58
C ASP A 92 -20.61 17.96 -0.08
N ALA A 93 -19.41 18.33 0.40
CA ALA A 93 -18.15 17.75 -0.07
C ALA A 93 -18.09 16.23 0.17
N ARG A 94 -18.65 15.72 1.28
CA ARG A 94 -18.64 14.28 1.62
C ARG A 94 -19.39 13.44 0.59
N SER A 95 -20.49 13.98 0.05
CA SER A 95 -21.28 13.34 -1.01
C SER A 95 -20.52 13.30 -2.32
N ALA A 96 -19.79 14.38 -2.66
CA ALA A 96 -18.89 14.42 -3.80
C ALA A 96 -17.75 13.39 -3.66
N GLU A 97 -17.11 13.34 -2.48
CA GLU A 97 -16.07 12.37 -2.16
C GLU A 97 -16.55 10.92 -2.31
N ARG A 98 -17.74 10.60 -1.77
CA ARG A 98 -18.33 9.25 -1.90
C ARG A 98 -18.59 8.88 -3.35
N ASN A 99 -19.09 9.81 -4.16
CA ASN A 99 -19.31 9.57 -5.58
C ASN A 99 -18.01 9.24 -6.32
N VAL A 100 -16.96 10.02 -6.08
CA VAL A 100 -15.63 9.80 -6.70
C VAL A 100 -15.02 8.48 -6.23
N ARG A 101 -15.09 8.18 -4.93
CA ARG A 101 -14.63 6.90 -4.36
C ARG A 101 -15.33 5.72 -5.03
N ASN A 102 -16.66 5.73 -5.06
CA ASN A 102 -17.46 4.68 -5.69
C ASN A 102 -17.09 4.52 -7.16
N ALA A 103 -16.89 5.61 -7.89
CA ALA A 103 -16.50 5.56 -9.30
C ALA A 103 -15.13 4.89 -9.51
N ILE A 104 -14.17 5.13 -8.63
CA ILE A 104 -12.85 4.47 -8.67
C ILE A 104 -12.98 2.99 -8.28
N GLU A 105 -13.57 2.70 -7.13
CA GLU A 105 -13.62 1.36 -6.54
C GLU A 105 -14.50 0.39 -7.35
N GLN A 106 -15.62 0.88 -7.89
CA GLN A 106 -16.49 0.10 -8.79
C GLN A 106 -16.06 0.20 -10.26
N GLN A 107 -14.96 0.92 -10.53
CA GLN A 107 -14.41 1.11 -11.86
C GLN A 107 -15.43 1.67 -12.87
N THR A 108 -16.38 2.48 -12.42
CA THR A 108 -17.40 3.10 -13.26
C THR A 108 -16.95 4.48 -13.78
N PRO A 109 -17.48 4.94 -14.92
CA PRO A 109 -17.21 6.28 -15.43
C PRO A 109 -17.75 7.36 -14.48
N LEU A 110 -16.96 8.42 -14.26
CA LEU A 110 -17.47 9.63 -13.63
C LEU A 110 -18.20 10.47 -14.69
N ALA A 111 -19.46 10.85 -14.44
CA ALA A 111 -20.33 11.47 -15.46
C ALA A 111 -19.69 12.65 -16.22
N GLN A 112 -19.04 13.56 -15.49
CA GLN A 112 -18.34 14.73 -16.05
C GLN A 112 -17.11 14.39 -16.92
N MET A 113 -16.62 13.15 -16.86
CA MET A 113 -15.45 12.68 -17.61
C MET A 113 -15.84 11.92 -18.89
N GLY A 114 -17.12 11.55 -19.05
CA GLY A 114 -17.55 10.64 -20.11
C GLY A 114 -16.74 9.34 -20.06
N ASN A 115 -16.19 8.91 -21.20
CA ASN A 115 -15.38 7.69 -21.28
C ASN A 115 -13.90 7.89 -20.93
N ARG A 116 -13.47 9.10 -20.53
CA ARG A 116 -12.07 9.38 -20.23
C ARG A 116 -11.69 8.81 -18.87
N ARG A 117 -10.57 8.08 -18.82
CA ARG A 117 -9.95 7.53 -17.61
C ARG A 117 -8.44 7.79 -17.63
N ASP A 118 -7.77 7.50 -16.53
CA ASP A 118 -6.32 7.54 -16.39
C ASP A 118 -5.72 8.90 -16.85
N LEU A 119 -4.67 8.89 -17.67
CA LEU A 119 -4.01 10.10 -18.16
C LEU A 119 -4.94 10.95 -19.04
N ALA A 120 -5.84 10.35 -19.81
CA ALA A 120 -6.78 11.12 -20.63
C ALA A 120 -7.75 11.93 -19.76
N ALA A 121 -8.19 11.34 -18.64
CA ALA A 121 -8.96 12.05 -17.63
C ALA A 121 -8.12 13.15 -16.95
N LEU A 122 -6.86 12.88 -16.64
CA LEU A 122 -5.97 13.86 -15.99
C LEU A 122 -5.73 15.09 -16.89
N SER A 123 -5.41 14.86 -18.16
CA SER A 123 -5.21 15.94 -19.14
C SER A 123 -6.47 16.77 -19.33
N TYR A 124 -7.64 16.12 -19.40
CA TYR A 124 -8.92 16.83 -19.50
C TYR A 124 -9.26 17.61 -18.23
N ALA A 125 -9.07 17.02 -17.05
CA ALA A 125 -9.28 17.70 -15.77
C ALA A 125 -8.41 18.95 -15.61
N LEU A 126 -7.23 19.01 -16.23
CA LEU A 126 -6.32 20.17 -16.20
C LEU A 126 -6.40 21.05 -17.46
N SER A 127 -7.43 20.85 -18.27
CA SER A 127 -7.70 21.64 -19.47
C SER A 127 -8.61 22.83 -19.17
N PRO A 128 -8.47 23.97 -19.87
CA PRO A 128 -9.40 25.09 -19.75
C PRO A 128 -10.85 24.74 -20.11
N GLU A 129 -11.04 23.75 -20.99
CA GLU A 129 -12.34 23.31 -21.49
C GLU A 129 -13.15 22.56 -20.41
N PHE A 130 -12.48 22.03 -19.39
CA PHE A 130 -13.15 21.33 -18.31
C PHE A 130 -13.74 22.32 -17.29
N LEU A 131 -15.07 22.33 -17.19
CA LEU A 131 -15.84 23.23 -16.31
C LEU A 131 -16.45 22.54 -15.10
N GLY A 132 -16.28 21.23 -14.97
CA GLY A 132 -16.81 20.44 -13.86
C GLY A 132 -16.00 20.57 -12.57
N ASP A 133 -16.28 19.67 -11.63
CA ASP A 133 -15.53 19.53 -10.39
C ASP A 133 -14.14 18.99 -10.66
N ARG A 134 -13.16 19.90 -10.62
CA ARG A 134 -11.77 19.63 -10.99
C ARG A 134 -11.05 18.80 -9.94
N VAL A 135 -11.42 18.92 -8.67
CA VAL A 135 -10.90 18.07 -7.60
C VAL A 135 -11.34 16.62 -7.83
N GLY A 136 -12.64 16.40 -8.00
CA GLY A 136 -13.19 15.07 -8.24
C GLY A 136 -12.64 14.43 -9.52
N ALA A 137 -12.53 15.21 -10.61
CA ALA A 137 -11.95 14.75 -11.87
C ALA A 137 -10.47 14.39 -11.76
N PHE A 138 -9.67 15.22 -11.08
CA PHE A 138 -8.24 14.98 -10.88
C PHE A 138 -8.00 13.71 -10.03
N ILE A 139 -8.75 13.55 -8.94
CA ILE A 139 -8.68 12.38 -8.07
C ILE A 139 -9.14 11.12 -8.80
N TYR A 140 -10.25 11.20 -9.55
CA TYR A 140 -10.73 10.10 -10.38
C TYR A 140 -9.69 9.65 -11.41
N ALA A 141 -9.00 10.60 -12.06
CA ALA A 141 -7.96 10.30 -13.04
C ALA A 141 -6.78 9.54 -12.42
N ILE A 142 -6.31 9.96 -11.24
CA ILE A 142 -5.22 9.27 -10.53
C ILE A 142 -5.69 7.90 -10.02
N GLY A 143 -6.87 7.84 -9.39
CA GLY A 143 -7.42 6.60 -8.85
C GLY A 143 -7.65 5.55 -9.94
N SER A 144 -8.28 5.92 -11.05
CA SER A 144 -8.44 5.03 -12.20
C SER A 144 -7.10 4.57 -12.76
N MET A 145 -6.11 5.46 -12.89
CA MET A 145 -4.76 5.09 -13.34
C MET A 145 -4.09 4.07 -12.41
N LEU A 146 -4.24 4.21 -11.09
CA LEU A 146 -3.72 3.26 -10.11
C LEU A 146 -4.34 1.87 -10.35
N VAL A 147 -5.67 1.79 -10.43
CA VAL A 147 -6.38 0.53 -10.70
C VAL A 147 -5.95 -0.07 -12.03
N THR A 148 -5.87 0.73 -13.10
CA THR A 148 -5.43 0.30 -14.43
C THR A 148 -3.98 -0.24 -14.40
N ALA A 149 -3.07 0.45 -13.72
CA ALA A 149 -1.67 0.01 -13.58
C ALA A 149 -1.53 -1.34 -12.85
N HIS A 150 -2.52 -1.69 -12.03
CA HIS A 150 -2.61 -2.94 -11.31
C HIS A 150 -3.52 -3.98 -12.01
N GLY A 151 -3.78 -3.83 -13.30
CA GLY A 151 -4.56 -4.81 -14.06
C GLY A 151 -6.05 -4.80 -13.76
N GLY A 152 -6.59 -3.67 -13.28
CA GLY A 152 -8.03 -3.51 -13.04
C GLY A 152 -8.50 -4.14 -11.73
N ARG A 153 -7.61 -4.30 -10.74
CA ARG A 153 -7.90 -4.97 -9.47
C ARG A 153 -7.54 -4.12 -8.26
N LEU A 154 -8.24 -4.35 -7.17
CA LEU A 154 -7.99 -3.75 -5.85
C LEU A 154 -7.38 -4.74 -4.86
N GLU A 155 -7.65 -6.03 -5.05
CA GLU A 155 -7.08 -7.15 -4.31
C GLU A 155 -6.42 -8.12 -5.28
N PHE A 156 -5.32 -8.75 -4.85
CA PHE A 156 -4.46 -9.56 -5.72
C PHE A 156 -4.30 -10.96 -5.15
N PHE A 157 -4.27 -11.95 -6.03
CA PHE A 157 -4.13 -13.36 -5.68
C PHE A 157 -3.01 -14.01 -6.49
N MET A 158 -2.62 -15.23 -6.12
CA MET A 158 -1.53 -16.00 -6.78
C MET A 158 -1.67 -16.12 -8.31
N THR A 159 -2.91 -16.07 -8.83
CA THR A 159 -3.21 -16.17 -10.26
C THR A 159 -3.04 -14.86 -11.02
N ASP A 160 -2.94 -13.74 -10.30
CA ASP A 160 -2.93 -12.42 -10.90
C ASP A 160 -1.51 -12.00 -11.30
N GLN A 161 -1.43 -11.27 -12.40
CA GLN A 161 -0.18 -10.72 -12.90
C GLN A 161 -0.22 -9.19 -12.81
N ILE A 162 0.76 -8.63 -12.11
CA ILE A 162 0.98 -7.19 -12.03
C ILE A 162 2.27 -6.90 -12.80
N ASN A 163 2.20 -5.99 -13.77
CA ASN A 163 3.35 -5.59 -14.57
C ASN A 163 4.14 -4.50 -13.82
N PRO A 164 5.41 -4.76 -13.39
CA PRO A 164 6.21 -3.79 -12.65
C PRO A 164 6.38 -2.47 -13.39
N LYS A 165 6.50 -2.52 -14.72
CA LYS A 165 6.65 -1.33 -15.57
C LYS A 165 5.43 -0.42 -15.50
N PHE A 166 4.22 -0.98 -15.44
CA PHE A 166 2.99 -0.17 -15.34
C PHE A 166 2.86 0.49 -13.97
N VAL A 167 3.21 -0.21 -12.90
CA VAL A 167 3.26 0.35 -11.54
C VAL A 167 4.31 1.46 -11.44
N SER A 168 5.50 1.25 -11.99
CA SER A 168 6.56 2.27 -12.08
C SER A 168 6.12 3.50 -12.87
N ASN A 169 5.48 3.30 -14.02
CA ASN A 169 4.92 4.40 -14.81
C ASN A 169 3.86 5.18 -14.04
N ALA A 170 3.01 4.52 -13.26
CA ALA A 170 2.03 5.19 -12.40
C ALA A 170 2.73 6.07 -11.35
N ALA A 171 3.81 5.61 -10.74
CA ALA A 171 4.61 6.41 -9.80
C ALA A 171 5.13 7.70 -10.45
N ARG A 172 5.77 7.57 -11.63
CA ARG A 172 6.26 8.73 -12.40
C ARG A 172 5.14 9.67 -12.85
N ASN A 173 3.97 9.14 -13.18
CA ASN A 173 2.82 9.96 -13.56
C ASN A 173 2.25 10.73 -12.37
N ILE A 174 2.26 10.16 -11.17
CA ILE A 174 1.83 10.86 -9.95
C ILE A 174 2.78 12.00 -9.59
N GLU A 175 4.09 11.83 -9.78
CA GLU A 175 5.04 12.94 -9.62
C GLU A 175 4.73 14.08 -10.59
N LYS A 176 4.51 13.76 -11.88
CA LYS A 176 4.12 14.75 -12.88
C LYS A 176 2.79 15.42 -12.54
N ALA A 177 1.81 14.65 -12.05
CA ALA A 177 0.52 15.19 -11.61
C ALA A 177 0.67 16.14 -10.42
N THR A 178 1.56 15.80 -9.47
CA THR A 178 1.88 16.64 -8.30
C THR A 178 2.52 17.96 -8.73
N TRP A 179 3.47 17.90 -9.67
CA TRP A 179 4.08 19.10 -10.26
C TRP A 179 3.03 19.94 -11.00
N LEU A 180 2.23 19.34 -11.88
CA LEU A 180 1.17 20.03 -12.62
C LEU A 180 0.15 20.70 -11.69
N LEU A 181 -0.24 20.04 -10.59
CA LEU A 181 -1.17 20.60 -9.61
C LEU A 181 -0.66 21.92 -9.01
N SER A 182 0.66 22.07 -8.86
CA SER A 182 1.30 23.29 -8.35
C SER A 182 1.56 24.39 -9.39
N GLN A 183 1.50 24.05 -10.68
CA GLN A 183 1.96 24.94 -11.76
C GLN A 183 0.86 25.31 -12.74
N ARG A 184 -0.20 24.52 -12.83
CA ARG A 184 -1.23 24.69 -13.87
C ARG A 184 -2.10 25.88 -13.55
N GLN A 185 -2.08 26.87 -14.44
CA GLN A 185 -2.84 28.11 -14.32
C GLN A 185 -3.95 28.21 -15.38
N ASN A 186 -4.97 29.01 -15.07
CA ASN A 186 -6.01 29.43 -15.99
C ASN A 186 -5.51 30.59 -16.90
N ALA A 187 -6.37 31.07 -17.80
CA ALA A 187 -6.04 32.18 -18.71
C ALA A 187 -5.73 33.50 -17.99
N ASN A 188 -6.14 33.65 -16.73
CA ASN A 188 -5.89 34.84 -15.90
C ASN A 188 -4.60 34.71 -15.06
N GLY A 189 -3.86 33.60 -15.18
CA GLY A 189 -2.64 33.34 -14.41
C GLY A 189 -2.89 32.78 -13.00
N GLU A 190 -4.14 32.45 -12.64
CA GLU A 190 -4.47 31.87 -11.34
C GLU A 190 -4.33 30.34 -11.39
N LEU A 191 -3.88 29.73 -10.30
CA LEU A 191 -3.81 28.26 -10.20
C LEU A 191 -5.19 27.62 -10.41
N MET A 192 -5.24 26.55 -11.21
CA MET A 192 -6.48 25.81 -11.46
C MET A 192 -7.00 25.07 -10.22
N LEU A 193 -6.10 24.65 -9.34
CA LEU A 193 -6.40 24.06 -8.04
C LEU A 193 -5.36 24.54 -7.03
N PHE A 194 -5.83 25.12 -5.94
CA PHE A 194 -4.99 25.47 -4.81
C PHE A 194 -4.61 24.20 -4.03
N SER A 195 -3.32 24.01 -3.75
CA SER A 195 -2.82 22.81 -3.06
C SER A 195 -1.76 23.18 -2.02
N ASN A 196 -0.48 23.01 -2.34
CA ASN A 196 0.62 23.44 -1.49
C ASN A 196 0.70 24.98 -1.46
N GLU A 197 1.25 25.50 -0.38
CA GLU A 197 1.50 26.93 -0.19
C GLU A 197 2.91 27.10 0.35
N ILE A 198 3.65 28.05 -0.21
CA ILE A 198 4.91 28.53 0.33
C ILE A 198 4.76 30.05 0.36
N SER A 199 4.59 30.62 1.55
CA SER A 199 4.49 32.07 1.77
C SER A 199 5.49 32.51 2.84
N GLU A 200 5.58 33.82 3.08
CA GLU A 200 6.42 34.37 4.16
C GLU A 200 5.90 33.96 5.55
N GLU A 201 4.60 33.70 5.69
CA GLU A 201 3.99 33.23 6.94
C GLU A 201 4.20 31.72 7.20
N GLY A 202 4.69 30.95 6.21
CA GLY A 202 5.01 29.53 6.38
C GLY A 202 4.87 28.69 5.10
N SER A 203 5.17 27.40 5.21
CA SER A 203 4.99 26.45 4.10
C SER A 203 4.06 25.30 4.50
N ASN A 204 3.11 24.98 3.61
CA ASN A 204 2.25 23.81 3.70
C ASN A 204 2.56 22.87 2.53
N LEU A 205 3.45 21.91 2.77
CA LEU A 205 3.84 20.87 1.82
C LEU A 205 3.04 19.57 2.01
N SER A 206 1.97 19.61 2.79
CA SER A 206 1.26 18.40 3.21
C SER A 206 0.58 17.66 2.04
N PHE A 207 0.35 18.31 0.89
CA PHE A 207 -0.13 17.60 -0.32
C PHE A 207 1.02 16.86 -0.99
N ALA A 208 2.17 17.54 -1.18
CA ALA A 208 3.37 16.91 -1.74
C ALA A 208 3.82 15.70 -0.89
N THR A 209 3.78 15.81 0.43
CA THR A 209 4.09 14.69 1.34
C THR A 209 3.16 13.50 1.12
N GLU A 210 1.86 13.73 0.96
CA GLU A 210 0.90 12.64 0.78
C GLU A 210 1.03 11.97 -0.59
N PHE A 211 1.29 12.73 -1.66
CA PHE A 211 1.66 12.15 -2.95
C PHE A 211 2.98 11.36 -2.88
N GLY A 212 3.97 11.86 -2.15
CA GLY A 212 5.25 11.18 -1.94
C GLY A 212 5.09 9.81 -1.29
N LYS A 213 4.14 9.63 -0.36
CA LYS A 213 3.83 8.32 0.22
C LYS A 213 3.30 7.34 -0.84
N ILE A 214 2.42 7.81 -1.73
CA ILE A 214 1.89 6.98 -2.82
C ILE A 214 3.03 6.57 -3.77
N VAL A 215 3.86 7.53 -4.19
CA VAL A 215 5.02 7.28 -5.06
C VAL A 215 5.96 6.25 -4.42
N ALA A 216 6.31 6.43 -3.15
CA ALA A 216 7.20 5.51 -2.44
C ALA A 216 6.64 4.07 -2.36
N ARG A 217 5.34 3.91 -2.09
CA ARG A 217 4.69 2.59 -2.09
C ARG A 217 4.71 1.93 -3.47
N LEU A 218 4.46 2.70 -4.54
CA LEU A 218 4.52 2.20 -5.91
C LEU A 218 5.95 1.80 -6.33
N ASP A 219 6.95 2.60 -5.97
CA ASP A 219 8.35 2.29 -6.26
C ASP A 219 8.82 1.03 -5.50
N LEU A 220 8.43 0.89 -4.23
CA LEU A 220 8.72 -0.32 -3.46
C LEU A 220 8.03 -1.55 -4.04
N LEU A 221 6.75 -1.43 -4.40
CA LEU A 221 6.01 -2.53 -5.02
C LEU A 221 6.64 -2.94 -6.35
N THR A 222 7.09 -1.98 -7.15
CA THR A 222 7.81 -2.26 -8.41
C THR A 222 9.03 -3.16 -8.16
N GLN A 223 9.88 -2.81 -7.19
CA GLN A 223 11.07 -3.61 -6.85
C GLN A 223 10.71 -5.02 -6.37
N MET A 224 9.65 -5.15 -5.56
CA MET A 224 9.19 -6.44 -5.07
C MET A 224 8.63 -7.33 -6.18
N LEU A 225 7.92 -6.74 -7.15
CA LEU A 225 7.41 -7.46 -8.31
C LEU A 225 8.57 -7.92 -9.21
N ASP A 226 9.55 -7.05 -9.49
CA ASP A 226 10.74 -7.42 -10.26
C ASP A 226 11.51 -8.58 -9.61
N GLU A 227 11.70 -8.52 -8.29
CA GLU A 227 12.35 -9.58 -7.53
C GLU A 227 11.57 -10.90 -7.59
N ARG A 228 10.23 -10.86 -7.53
CA ARG A 228 9.37 -12.04 -7.69
C ARG A 228 9.60 -12.70 -9.06
N TYR A 229 9.57 -11.93 -10.15
CA TYR A 229 9.80 -12.47 -11.50
C TYR A 229 11.22 -13.04 -11.66
N ARG A 230 12.22 -12.35 -11.12
CA ARG A 230 13.62 -12.84 -11.10
C ARG A 230 13.74 -14.18 -10.38
N ARG A 231 13.10 -14.33 -9.21
CA ARG A 231 13.10 -15.58 -8.43
C ARG A 231 12.39 -16.72 -9.13
N ILE A 232 11.25 -16.46 -9.79
CA ILE A 232 10.56 -17.47 -10.59
C ILE A 232 11.50 -18.02 -11.68
N GLY A 233 12.19 -17.13 -12.40
CA GLY A 233 13.17 -17.52 -13.41
C GLY A 233 14.35 -18.32 -12.84
N LEU A 234 14.91 -17.90 -11.70
CA LEU A 234 15.99 -18.61 -11.02
C LEU A 234 15.58 -20.00 -10.53
N ASN A 235 14.41 -20.11 -9.90
CA ASN A 235 13.90 -21.39 -9.40
C ASN A 235 13.62 -22.37 -10.55
N TYR A 236 13.14 -21.86 -11.69
CA TYR A 236 12.98 -22.66 -12.91
C TYR A 236 14.33 -23.12 -13.49
N ALA A 237 15.33 -22.24 -13.55
CA ALA A 237 16.68 -22.63 -13.99
C ALA A 237 17.31 -23.68 -13.05
N GLN A 238 17.15 -23.52 -11.74
CA GLN A 238 17.61 -24.49 -10.74
C GLN A 238 16.92 -25.85 -10.91
N SER A 239 15.60 -25.89 -11.14
CA SER A 239 14.91 -27.17 -11.34
C SER A 239 15.41 -27.91 -12.59
N LEU A 240 15.74 -27.21 -13.66
CA LEU A 240 16.37 -27.80 -14.86
C LEU A 240 17.77 -28.38 -14.59
N LEU A 241 18.57 -27.78 -13.69
CA LEU A 241 19.88 -28.32 -13.30
C LEU A 241 19.74 -29.65 -12.55
N PHE A 242 18.71 -29.80 -11.71
CA PHE A 242 18.48 -31.04 -10.95
C PHE A 242 17.77 -32.14 -11.73
N LEU A 243 17.14 -31.82 -12.87
CA LEU A 243 16.57 -32.80 -13.79
C LEU A 243 17.62 -33.60 -14.59
N ASN A 244 18.89 -33.17 -14.57
CA ASN A 244 19.99 -33.82 -15.29
C ASN A 244 20.79 -34.85 -14.45
N PHE A 245 20.43 -35.09 -13.19
CA PHE A 245 21.04 -36.18 -12.42
C PHE A 245 20.21 -37.45 -12.59
N LEU A 246 20.70 -38.39 -13.38
CA LEU A 246 20.26 -39.78 -13.32
C LEU A 246 20.79 -40.41 -12.01
N PRO A 247 19.99 -41.24 -11.31
CA PRO A 247 20.45 -41.90 -10.10
C PRO A 247 21.67 -42.78 -10.42
N VAL A 248 22.75 -42.60 -9.66
CA VAL A 248 23.88 -43.54 -9.65
C VAL A 248 23.77 -44.34 -8.36
N GLN A 249 23.75 -45.67 -8.51
CA GLN A 249 23.75 -46.63 -7.41
C GLN A 249 25.02 -46.52 -6.57
#